data_AF-A0A537RIM7-F1
#
_entry.id   AF-A0A537RIM7-F1
#
_cell.length_a   1.000
_cell.length_b   1.000
_cell.length_c   1.000
_cell.angle_alpha   90.00
_cell.angle_beta   90.00
_cell.angle_gamma   90.00
#
_symmetry.space_group_name_H-M   'P 1'
#
loop_
_entity.id
_entity.type
_entity.pdbx_description
1 polymer ?
#
loop_
_entity_poly.entity_id
_entity_poly.type
_entity_poly.pdbx_seq_one_letter_code
_entity_poly.pdbx_strand_id
1 'polypeptide(L)' 'MIWIEHDLEMVADLADRIHVLDYGRTLADGPPGSVLKDPRVIAAYIGASALTS' A
#
# COMPACT_ATOMS: atom_id res chain seq x y z
N MET A 1 5.07 5.30 16.40
CA MET A 1 6.16 5.50 15.42
C MET A 1 5.54 5.28 14.05
N ILE A 2 5.58 6.27 13.15
CA ILE A 2 5.04 6.14 11.79
C ILE A 2 6.22 6.14 10.84
N TRP A 3 6.30 5.11 9.99
CA TRP A 3 7.37 4.91 9.02
C TRP A 3 6.75 4.90 7.63
N ILE A 4 7.34 5.63 6.69
CA ILE A 4 6.85 5.76 5.32
C ILE A 4 7.94 5.17 4.43
N GLU A 5 7.69 3.98 3.92
CA GLU A 5 8.60 3.23 3.04
C GLU A 5 7.86 2.82 1.76
N HIS A 6 8.59 2.72 0.65
CA HIS A 6 8.04 2.26 -0.63
C HIS A 6 8.10 0.74 -0.78
N ASP A 7 8.87 0.04 0.06
CA ASP A 7 9.05 -1.40 0.01
C ASP A 7 7.99 -2.15 0.83
N LEU A 8 6.91 -2.55 0.15
CA LEU A 8 5.76 -3.21 0.77
C LEU A 8 6.08 -4.56 1.43
N GLU A 9 7.14 -5.25 0.98
CA GLU A 9 7.58 -6.53 1.57
C GLU A 9 8.13 -6.33 2.98
N MET A 10 8.95 -5.29 3.19
CA MET A 10 9.52 -4.97 4.50
C MET A 10 8.48 -4.36 5.45
N VAL A 11 7.56 -3.55 4.94
CA VAL A 11 6.47 -2.95 5.73
C VAL A 11 5.48 -4.02 6.21
N ALA A 12 5.24 -5.06 5.41
CA ALA A 12 4.33 -6.14 5.77
C ALA A 12 4.83 -7.02 6.92
N ASP A 13 6.15 -7.17 7.05
CA ASP A 13 6.76 -7.95 8.14
C ASP A 13 6.84 -7.15 9.46
N LEU A 14 6.91 -5.81 9.37
CA LEU A 14 7.10 -4.94 10.54
C LEU A 14 5.80 -4.29 11.08
N ALA A 15 4.73 -4.19 10.26
CA ALA A 15 3.53 -3.44 10.63
C ALA A 15 2.31 -4.35 10.89
N ASP A 16 1.67 -4.20 12.06
CA ASP A 16 0.41 -4.88 12.39
C ASP A 16 -0.78 -4.42 11.52
N ARG A 17 -0.73 -3.18 11.01
CA ARG A 17 -1.75 -2.58 10.13
C ARG A 17 -1.13 -1.68 9.09
N ILE A 18 -1.63 -1.76 7.87
CA ILE A 18 -1.29 -0.91 6.73
C ILE A 18 -2.48 -0.03 6.37
N HIS A 19 -2.20 1.23 6.05
CA HIS A 19 -3.17 2.17 5.50
C HIS A 19 -2.66 2.70 4.16
N VAL A 20 -3.40 2.42 3.10
CA VAL A 20 -3.06 2.82 1.73
C VAL A 20 -3.92 4.01 1.33
N LEU A 21 -3.27 5.08 0.90
CA LEU A 21 -3.90 6.31 0.44
C LEU A 21 -3.60 6.52 -1.05
N ASP A 22 -4.63 6.84 -1.81
CA ASP A 22 -4.56 7.17 -3.23
C ASP A 22 -5.27 8.50 -3.45
N TYR A 23 -4.55 9.51 -3.95
CA TYR A 23 -5.06 10.87 -4.20
C TYR A 23 -5.92 11.47 -3.05
N GLY A 24 -5.52 11.23 -1.80
CA GLY A 24 -6.21 11.74 -0.61
C GLY A 24 -7.46 10.94 -0.20
N ARG A 25 -7.70 9.77 -0.81
CA ARG A 25 -8.73 8.82 -0.40
C ARG A 25 -8.10 7.55 0.13
N THR A 26 -8.65 7.03 1.23
CA THR A 26 -8.25 5.71 1.73
C THR A 26 -8.67 4.65 0.72
N LEU A 27 -7.69 3.92 0.22
CA LEU A 27 -7.89 2.84 -0.73
C LEU A 27 -8.10 1.50 -0.01
N ALA A 28 -7.32 1.25 1.04
CA ALA A 28 -7.44 0.09 1.91
C ALA A 28 -6.87 0.38 3.30
N ASP A 29 -7.48 -0.20 4.32
CA ASP A 29 -6.95 -0.21 5.69
C ASP A 29 -7.12 -1.60 6.30
N GLY A 30 -6.09 -2.12 6.97
CA GLY A 30 -6.17 -3.43 7.60
C GLY A 30 -4.83 -4.14 7.76
N PRO A 31 -4.84 -5.44 8.09
CA PRO A 31 -3.62 -6.23 8.22
C PRO A 31 -2.89 -6.31 6.88
N PRO A 32 -1.55 -6.38 6.86
CA PRO A 32 -0.75 -6.44 5.64
C PRO A 32 -1.23 -7.51 4.65
N GLY A 33 -1.47 -8.72 5.15
CA GLY A 33 -1.90 -9.84 4.31
C GLY A 33 -3.26 -9.65 3.63
N SER A 34 -4.12 -8.77 4.15
CA SER A 34 -5.41 -8.44 3.54
C SER A 34 -5.29 -7.25 2.59
N VAL A 35 -4.50 -6.24 2.96
CA VAL A 35 -4.26 -5.02 2.17
C VAL A 35 -3.45 -5.33 0.92
N LEU A 36 -2.41 -6.15 1.02
CA LEU A 36 -1.56 -6.56 -0.12
C LEU A 36 -2.31 -7.42 -1.15
N LYS A 37 -3.37 -8.11 -0.72
CA LYS A 37 -4.25 -8.88 -1.62
C LYS A 37 -5.33 -8.03 -2.25
N ASP A 38 -5.48 -6.77 -1.84
CA ASP A 38 -6.51 -5.90 -2.39
C ASP A 38 -6.14 -5.52 -3.83
N PRO A 39 -6.98 -5.85 -4.82
CA PRO A 39 -6.69 -5.55 -6.21
C PRO A 39 -6.57 -4.05 -6.47
N ARG A 40 -7.17 -3.19 -5.65
CA ARG A 40 -7.03 -1.73 -5.75
C ARG A 40 -5.63 -1.29 -5.32
N VAL A 41 -5.09 -1.89 -4.26
CA VAL A 41 -3.73 -1.61 -3.77
C VAL A 41 -2.70 -2.08 -4.79
N ILE A 42 -2.89 -3.27 -5.36
CA ILE A 42 -2.04 -3.80 -6.44
C ILE A 42 -2.11 -2.89 -7.67
N ALA A 43 -3.30 -2.46 -8.08
CA ALA A 43 -3.47 -1.55 -9.21
C ALA A 43 -2.86 -0.17 -8.96
N ALA A 44 -2.96 0.38 -7.75
CA ALA A 44 -2.32 1.64 -7.38
C ALA A 44 -0.79 1.51 -7.39
N TYR A 45 -0.25 0.39 -6.90
CA TYR A 45 1.20 0.15 -6.88
C TYR A 45 1.78 -0.06 -8.29
N ILE A 46 1.10 -0.84 -9.14
CA ILE A 46 1.51 -1.07 -10.54
C ILE A 46 1.24 0.18 -11.41
N GLY A 47 0.12 0.85 -11.20
CA GLY A 47 -0.29 2.03 -11.95
C GLY A 47 0.52 3.29 -11.64
N ALA A 48 0.99 3.44 -10.40
CA ALA A 48 1.90 4.54 -10.03
C ALA A 48 3.26 4.44 -10.73
N SER A 49 3.73 3.22 -11.03
CA SER A 49 4.96 3.03 -11.80
C SER A 49 4.79 3.31 -13.30
N ALA A 50 3.56 3.38 -13.81
CA ALA A 50 3.25 3.43 -15.24
C ALA A 50 2.76 4.79 -15.76
N LEU A 51 2.46 5.76 -14.88
CA LEU A 51 1.86 7.05 -15.26
C LEU A 51 2.84 8.24 -15.38
N THR A 52 4.14 7.97 -15.53
CA THR A 52 5.11 8.99 -15.95
C THR A 52 5.83 8.56 -17.22
N SER A 53 5.21 8.79 -18.37
CA SER A 53 5.93 8.98 -19.63
C SER A 53 5.18 9.94 -20.55
#